data_AF-A0A963FL75-F1
#
_entry.id   AF-A0A963FL75-F1
#
_cell.length_a   1.000
_cell.length_b   1.000
_cell.length_c   1.000
_cell.angle_alpha   90.00
_cell.angle_beta   90.00
_cell.angle_gamma   90.00
#
_symmetry.space_group_name_H-M   'P 1'
#
loop_
_entity.id
_entity.type
_entity.pdbx_description
1 polymer ?
#
loop_
_entity_poly.entity_id
_entity_poly.type
_entity_poly.pdbx_seq_one_letter_code
_entity_poly.pdbx_strand_id
1 'polypeptide(L)' 'MKQAAYRPASYQDILELPDNLVGEIVAGELHTHPRPAPRHARAYSVLGYRLDGPFDGGIEFPLDSLWA' A
#
# COMPACT_ATOMS: atom_id res chain seq x y z
N MET A 1 16.21 -13.44 -30.94
CA MET A 1 15.42 -12.46 -30.17
C MET A 1 16.40 -11.50 -29.49
N LYS A 2 16.23 -10.17 -29.62
CA LYS A 2 17.04 -9.21 -28.85
C LYS A 2 16.51 -9.16 -27.43
N GLN A 3 17.32 -9.59 -26.48
CA GLN A 3 17.01 -9.42 -25.05
C GLN A 3 17.40 -7.99 -24.68
N ALA A 4 16.47 -7.24 -24.08
CA ALA A 4 16.77 -5.91 -23.57
C ALA A 4 17.86 -6.03 -22.49
N ALA A 5 18.83 -5.12 -22.51
CA ALA A 5 19.80 -5.03 -21.42
C ALA A 5 19.06 -4.81 -20.10
N TYR A 6 19.49 -5.47 -19.04
CA TYR A 6 18.89 -5.30 -17.72
C TYR A 6 18.99 -3.83 -17.31
N ARG A 7 17.84 -3.19 -17.10
CA ARG A 7 17.70 -1.83 -16.60
C ARG A 7 16.90 -1.90 -15.31
N PRO A 8 17.44 -1.46 -14.15
CA PRO A 8 16.65 -1.34 -12.93
C PRO A 8 15.43 -0.44 -13.15
N ALA A 9 14.32 -0.80 -12.54
CA ALA A 9 13.11 0.01 -12.49
C ALA A 9 13.38 1.35 -11.83
N SER A 10 12.79 2.39 -12.40
CA SER A 10 12.91 3.78 -12.00
C SER A 10 11.52 4.36 -11.76
N TYR A 11 11.45 5.49 -11.06
CA TYR A 11 10.16 6.13 -10.76
C TYR A 11 9.35 6.47 -12.02
N GLN A 12 10.02 6.76 -13.14
CA GLN A 12 9.37 6.97 -14.43
C GLN A 12 8.53 5.76 -14.87
N ASP A 13 8.97 4.54 -14.58
CA ASP A 13 8.23 3.32 -14.91
C ASP A 13 6.91 3.22 -14.12
N ILE A 14 6.82 3.85 -12.93
CA ILE A 14 5.56 3.95 -12.17
C ILE A 14 4.64 4.99 -12.84
N LEU A 15 5.16 6.15 -13.24
CA LEU A 15 4.38 7.22 -13.87
C LEU A 15 3.80 6.82 -15.23
N GLU A 16 4.43 5.88 -15.91
CA GLU A 16 4.00 5.33 -17.20
C GLU A 16 2.96 4.21 -17.06
N LEU A 17 2.62 3.80 -15.83
CA LEU A 17 1.61 2.77 -15.61
C LEU A 17 0.21 3.24 -16.04
N PRO A 18 -0.59 2.33 -16.62
CA PRO A 18 -2.02 2.55 -16.77
C PRO A 18 -2.71 2.86 -15.43
N ASP A 19 -3.70 3.77 -15.45
CA ASP A 19 -4.42 4.25 -14.26
C ASP A 19 -5.09 3.14 -13.41
N ASN A 20 -5.38 1.99 -14.01
CA ASN A 20 -6.02 0.86 -13.34
C ASN A 20 -5.03 -0.06 -12.60
N LEU A 21 -3.72 0.19 -12.74
CA LEU A 21 -2.66 -0.52 -12.05
C LEU A 21 -2.10 0.31 -10.91
N VAL A 22 -1.63 -0.39 -9.89
CA VAL A 22 -0.78 0.17 -8.84
C VAL A 22 0.58 -0.49 -8.99
N GLY A 23 1.64 0.32 -8.93
CA GLY A 23 3.02 -0.12 -9.07
C GLY A 23 3.85 0.15 -7.82
N GLU A 24 4.79 -0.73 -7.54
CA GLU A 24 5.81 -0.58 -6.52
C GLU A 24 7.17 -1.04 -7.04
N ILE A 25 8.26 -0.40 -6.61
CA ILE A 25 9.62 -0.81 -6.96
C ILE A 25 10.25 -1.49 -5.75
N VAL A 26 10.57 -2.78 -5.88
CA VAL A 26 11.19 -3.58 -4.82
C VAL A 26 12.49 -4.13 -5.37
N ALA A 27 13.61 -3.88 -4.68
CA ALA A 27 14.95 -4.31 -5.10
C ALA A 27 15.32 -3.93 -6.56
N GLY A 28 14.76 -2.82 -7.08
CA GLY A 28 15.01 -2.37 -8.45
C GLY A 28 14.15 -3.08 -9.52
N GLU A 29 13.15 -3.86 -9.12
CA GLU A 29 12.16 -4.47 -10.01
C GLU A 29 10.79 -3.80 -9.83
N LEU A 30 10.08 -3.56 -10.93
CA LEU A 30 8.72 -3.02 -10.91
C LEU A 30 7.71 -4.16 -10.74
N HIS A 31 7.01 -4.17 -9.61
CA HIS A 31 5.89 -5.04 -9.36
C HIS A 31 4.59 -4.26 -9.59
N THR A 32 3.61 -4.91 -10.22
CA THR A 32 2.30 -4.29 -10.47
C THR A 32 1.18 -5.20 -9.99
N HIS A 33 0.09 -4.57 -9.56
CA HIS A 33 -1.13 -5.28 -9.18
C HIS A 33 -2.36 -4.44 -9.56
N PRO A 34 -3.50 -5.08 -9.84
CA PRO A 34 -4.74 -4.36 -10.08
C PRO A 34 -5.17 -3.62 -8.82
N ARG A 35 -5.96 -2.54 -8.98
CA ARG A 35 -6.55 -1.84 -7.84
C ARG A 35 -7.28 -2.81 -6.89
N PRO A 36 -7.09 -2.67 -5.55
CA PRO A 36 -7.69 -3.58 -4.59
C PRO A 36 -9.21 -3.70 -4.73
N ALA A 37 -9.72 -4.93 -4.72
CA ALA A 37 -11.15 -5.19 -4.75
C ALA A 37 -11.85 -4.59 -3.50
N PRO A 38 -13.17 -4.29 -3.56
CA PRO A 38 -13.90 -3.67 -2.45
C PRO A 38 -13.76 -4.38 -1.09
N ARG A 39 -13.60 -5.71 -1.09
CA ARG A 39 -13.38 -6.50 0.14
C ARG A 39 -12.03 -6.18 0.79
N HIS A 40 -10.98 -6.00 -0.02
CA HIS A 40 -9.65 -5.58 0.47
C HIS A 40 -9.73 -4.15 1.01
N ALA A 41 -10.36 -3.23 0.27
CA ALA A 41 -10.54 -1.85 0.71
C ALA A 41 -11.27 -1.76 2.06
N ARG A 42 -12.33 -2.57 2.27
CA ARG A 42 -13.02 -2.63 3.57
C ARG A 42 -12.11 -3.10 4.71
N ALA A 43 -11.32 -4.15 4.49
CA ALA A 43 -10.39 -4.64 5.50
C ALA A 43 -9.36 -3.56 5.88
N TYR A 44 -8.79 -2.88 4.88
CA TYR A 44 -7.91 -1.73 5.06
C TYR A 44 -8.58 -0.60 5.87
N SER A 45 -9.80 -0.21 5.52
CA SER A 45 -10.51 0.88 6.24
C SER A 45 -10.81 0.55 7.70
N VAL A 46 -11.13 -0.71 8.03
CA VAL A 46 -11.37 -1.10 9.43
C VAL A 46 -10.08 -1.04 10.25
N LEU A 47 -8.95 -1.46 9.66
CA LEU A 47 -7.65 -1.29 10.31
C LEU A 47 -7.31 0.19 10.51
N GLY A 48 -7.51 1.00 9.46
CA GLY A 48 -7.33 2.46 9.54
C GLY A 48 -8.16 3.08 10.65
N TYR A 49 -9.46 2.78 10.74
CA TYR A 49 -10.33 3.30 11.80
C TYR A 49 -9.85 2.97 13.23
N ARG A 50 -9.31 1.76 13.44
CA ARG A 50 -8.77 1.37 14.75
C ARG A 50 -7.50 2.13 15.13
N LEU A 51 -6.70 2.53 14.14
CA LEU A 51 -5.52 3.37 14.33
C LEU A 51 -5.92 4.85 14.44
N ASP A 52 -6.96 5.28 13.73
CA ASP A 52 -7.42 6.65 13.70
C ASP A 52 -7.78 7.15 15.10
N GLY A 53 -8.66 6.44 15.83
CA GLY A 53 -9.07 6.81 17.19
C GLY A 53 -7.93 7.25 18.13
N PRO A 54 -6.93 6.40 18.40
CA PRO A 54 -5.81 6.73 19.30
C PRO A 54 -4.79 7.73 18.76
N PHE A 55 -4.59 7.80 17.44
CA PHE A 55 -3.46 8.53 16.87
C PHE A 55 -3.87 9.85 16.17
N ASP A 56 -5.13 9.99 15.74
CA ASP A 56 -5.64 11.18 15.03
C ASP A 56 -7.04 11.62 15.53
N GLY A 57 -7.82 10.70 16.11
CA GLY A 57 -9.19 10.93 16.58
C GLY A 57 -9.31 11.49 18.00
N GLY A 58 -8.20 11.69 18.71
CA GLY A 58 -8.18 12.24 20.07
C GLY A 58 -8.80 11.34 21.14
N ILE A 59 -8.93 10.04 20.87
CA ILE A 59 -9.44 9.05 21.82
C ILE A 59 -8.24 8.47 22.58
N GLU A 60 -8.06 8.82 23.85
CA GLU A 60 -7.11 8.11 24.71
C GLU A 60 -7.63 6.69 24.98
N PHE A 61 -6.83 5.67 24.66
CA PHE A 61 -7.08 4.34 25.22
C PHE A 61 -6.76 4.38 26.71
N PRO A 62 -7.67 3.90 27.58
CA PRO A 62 -7.34 3.67 28.98
C PRO A 62 -6.15 2.71 29.05
N LEU A 63 -5.06 3.12 29.72
CA LEU A 63 -3.80 2.36 29.82
C LEU A 63 -4.00 0.93 30.40
N ASP A 64 -5.13 0.72 31.06
CA ASP A 64 -5.65 -0.50 31.66
C ASP A 64 -6.22 -1.51 30.65
N SER A 65 -6.39 -1.14 29.38
CA SER A 65 -7.02 -2.00 28.35
C SER A 65 -6.04 -2.77 27.44
N LEU A 66 -4.72 -2.62 27.62
CA LEU A 66 -3.71 -3.20 26.71
C LEU A 66 -3.22 -4.62 27.08
N TRP A 67 -3.70 -5.22 28.18
CA TRP A 67 -3.24 -6.54 28.65
C TRP A 67 -4.34 -7.45 29.21
N ALA A 68 -5.60 -7.30 28.76
CA ALA A 68 -6.71 -8.21 29.06
C ALA A 68 -7.16 -8.94 27.79
#